data_AF-A0A7C0VIC6-F1
#
_entry.id   AF-A0A7C0VIC6-F1
#
_cell.length_a   1.000
_cell.length_b   1.000
_cell.length_c   1.000
_cell.angle_alpha   90.00
_cell.angle_beta   90.00
_cell.angle_gamma   90.00
#
_symmetry.space_group_name_H-M   'P 1'
#
loop_
_entity.id
_entity.type
_entity.pdbx_description
1 polymer ?
#
loop_
_entity_poly.entity_id
_entity_poly.type
_entity_poly.pdbx_seq_one_letter_code
_entity_poly.pdbx_strand_id
1 'polypeptide(L)'
;MCDQCGCNTQDEGENLLPEKNKTIILTVNQRLLAANDEQAVINRRHAENHGAVVINLISGPGAGKTTLLEKTIDVLDKGLRIGVLEGDIETERDADRIRAHGIPVVPLTTGGACHLDAPLVHRGLQQLEDLAGKDGLDIVFIENVGNLVCPATFD
;
A
#
# COMPACT_ATOMS: atom_id res chain seq x y z
N MET A 1 44.58 -5.71 -46.73
CA MET A 1 43.97 -4.87 -47.79
C MET A 1 43.24 -5.82 -48.71
N CYS A 2 41.92 -5.92 -48.57
CA CYS A 2 41.09 -6.81 -49.36
C CYS A 2 40.03 -5.94 -50.02
N ASP A 3 40.27 -5.63 -51.29
CA ASP A 3 39.33 -4.95 -52.19
C ASP A 3 38.35 -5.98 -52.73
N GLN A 4 37.05 -5.69 -52.60
CA GLN A 4 35.93 -5.99 -53.52
C GLN A 4 34.61 -6.12 -52.75
N CYS A 5 33.91 -5.00 -52.56
CA CYS A 5 32.45 -5.01 -52.39
C CYS A 5 31.85 -4.44 -53.67
N GLY A 6 31.32 -5.31 -54.52
CA GLY A 6 30.64 -4.94 -55.76
C GLY A 6 29.21 -4.52 -55.46
N CYS A 7 28.95 -3.21 -55.49
CA CYS A 7 27.60 -2.66 -55.60
C CYS A 7 27.20 -2.59 -57.08
N ASN A 8 26.30 -3.45 -57.56
CA ASN A 8 25.30 -3.07 -58.58
C ASN A 8 24.22 -4.14 -58.81
N THR A 9 22.96 -3.85 -58.47
CA THR A 9 21.77 -4.14 -59.29
C THR A 9 20.61 -3.30 -58.74
N GLN A 10 20.27 -2.22 -59.44
CA GLN A 10 18.91 -1.67 -59.42
C GLN A 10 18.11 -2.42 -60.49
N ASP A 11 16.95 -2.96 -60.15
CA ASP A 11 15.68 -2.43 -60.65
C ASP A 11 14.46 -3.29 -60.22
N GLU A 12 13.51 -2.56 -59.63
CA GLU A 12 12.05 -2.68 -59.74
C GLU A 12 11.34 -3.98 -59.33
N GLY A 13 10.68 -3.94 -58.17
CA GLY A 13 9.76 -4.99 -57.70
C GLY A 13 9.08 -4.62 -56.39
N GLU A 14 7.99 -3.86 -56.50
CA GLU A 14 6.82 -3.78 -55.61
C GLU A 14 7.01 -3.86 -54.07
N ASN A 15 6.69 -2.73 -53.43
CA ASN A 15 6.26 -2.62 -52.03
C ASN A 15 5.31 -3.75 -51.62
N LEU A 16 5.78 -4.73 -50.86
CA LEU A 16 4.96 -5.59 -49.99
C LEU A 16 5.77 -6.01 -48.76
N LEU A 17 6.13 -5.05 -47.92
CA LEU A 17 6.45 -5.34 -46.51
C LEU A 17 5.15 -5.24 -45.71
N PRO A 18 4.69 -6.32 -45.05
CA PRO A 18 3.52 -6.24 -44.18
C PRO A 18 3.89 -5.38 -42.97
N GLU A 19 3.10 -4.34 -42.67
CA GLU A 19 3.21 -3.58 -41.42
C GLU A 19 2.99 -4.51 -40.22
N LYS A 20 4.09 -5.11 -39.73
CA LYS A 20 4.09 -6.01 -38.59
C LYS A 20 4.35 -5.23 -37.31
N ASN A 21 3.39 -5.37 -36.39
CA ASN A 21 3.45 -5.12 -34.96
C ASN A 21 3.64 -3.66 -34.52
N LYS A 22 2.51 -2.94 -34.44
CA LYS A 22 2.39 -1.78 -33.56
C LYS A 22 2.51 -2.26 -32.11
N THR A 23 3.71 -2.17 -31.55
CA THR A 23 3.93 -2.37 -30.11
C THR A 23 3.17 -1.30 -29.34
N ILE A 24 2.09 -1.67 -28.67
CA ILE A 24 1.39 -0.79 -27.74
C ILE A 24 2.07 -0.97 -26.38
N ILE A 25 2.84 0.02 -25.95
CA ILE A 25 3.31 0.10 -24.57
C ILE A 25 2.09 0.52 -23.74
N LEU A 26 1.42 -0.46 -23.13
CA LEU A 26 0.37 -0.20 -22.15
C LEU A 26 1.04 0.05 -20.80
N THR A 27 0.83 1.23 -20.23
CA THR A 27 1.37 1.60 -18.91
C THR A 27 0.58 0.89 -17.81
N VAL A 28 0.88 -0.40 -17.55
CA VAL A 28 0.18 -1.23 -16.55
C VAL A 28 0.24 -0.61 -15.15
N ASN A 29 1.39 -0.05 -14.78
CA ASN A 29 1.61 0.53 -13.44
C ASN A 29 0.69 1.72 -13.12
N GLN A 30 0.34 2.55 -14.12
CA GLN A 30 -0.57 3.69 -13.90
C GLN A 30 -1.98 3.24 -13.53
N ARG A 31 -2.45 2.12 -14.10
CA ARG A 31 -3.79 1.61 -13.80
C ARG A 31 -3.88 1.01 -12.40
N LEU A 32 -2.81 0.39 -11.92
CA LEU A 32 -2.75 -0.16 -10.56
C LEU A 32 -2.78 0.94 -9.50
N LEU A 33 -1.98 2.00 -9.69
CA LEU A 33 -1.98 3.16 -8.80
C LEU A 33 -3.36 3.85 -8.79
N ALA A 34 -3.96 4.05 -9.97
CA ALA A 34 -5.29 4.66 -10.06
C ALA A 34 -6.37 3.84 -9.31
N ALA A 35 -6.34 2.51 -9.43
CA ALA A 35 -7.25 1.64 -8.70
C ALA A 35 -7.01 1.68 -7.18
N ASN A 36 -5.74 1.80 -6.74
CA ASN A 36 -5.43 2.01 -5.34
C ASN A 36 -5.98 3.35 -4.83
N ASP A 37 -5.76 4.44 -5.57
CA ASP A 37 -6.20 5.78 -5.19
C ASP A 37 -7.74 5.86 -5.10
N GLU A 38 -8.45 5.21 -6.04
CA GLU A 38 -9.91 5.07 -5.98
C GLU A 38 -10.35 4.37 -4.69
N GLN A 39 -9.67 3.29 -4.31
CA GLN A 39 -9.95 2.59 -3.06
C GLN A 39 -9.56 3.40 -1.82
N ALA A 40 -8.46 4.17 -1.85
CA ALA A 40 -8.03 5.04 -0.76
C ALA A 40 -9.07 6.13 -0.47
N VAL A 41 -9.70 6.69 -1.52
CA VAL A 41 -10.84 7.61 -1.38
C VAL A 41 -12.03 6.95 -0.68
N ILE A 42 -12.32 5.69 -1.01
CA ILE A 42 -13.39 4.92 -0.35
C ILE A 42 -13.05 4.73 1.13
N ASN A 43 -11.80 4.38 1.46
CA ASN A 43 -11.35 4.19 2.84
C ASN A 43 -11.45 5.46 3.68
N ARG A 44 -11.07 6.61 3.12
CA ARG A 44 -11.24 7.91 3.80
C ARG A 44 -12.70 8.21 4.09
N ARG A 45 -13.58 8.08 3.09
CA ARG A 45 -15.02 8.27 3.29
C ARG A 45 -15.60 7.28 4.29
N HIS A 46 -15.13 6.04 4.27
CA HIS A 46 -15.51 5.02 5.25
C HIS A 46 -15.17 5.49 6.66
N ALA A 47 -13.94 5.90 6.92
CA ALA A 47 -13.53 6.40 8.24
C ALA A 47 -14.26 7.70 8.65
N GLU A 48 -14.43 8.64 7.72
CA GLU A 48 -15.19 9.88 7.95
C GLU A 48 -16.64 9.61 8.36
N ASN A 49 -17.32 8.67 7.68
CA ASN A 49 -18.68 8.28 8.01
C ASN A 49 -18.80 7.63 9.40
N HIS A 50 -17.73 7.01 9.89
CA HIS A 50 -17.65 6.43 11.24
C HIS A 50 -17.09 7.41 12.27
N GLY A 51 -16.73 8.64 11.88
CA GLY A 51 -16.19 9.67 12.77
C GLY A 51 -14.75 9.41 13.24
N ALA A 52 -14.02 8.50 12.59
CA ALA A 52 -12.68 8.12 12.98
C ALA A 52 -11.61 8.95 12.26
N VAL A 53 -10.61 9.42 13.00
CA VAL A 53 -9.39 10.00 12.43
C VAL A 53 -8.41 8.88 12.11
N VAL A 54 -7.94 8.81 10.87
CA VAL A 54 -6.97 7.78 10.44
C VAL A 54 -5.58 8.40 10.32
N ILE A 55 -4.57 7.74 10.92
CA ILE A 55 -3.18 8.19 10.90
C ILE A 55 -2.31 7.05 10.35
N ASN A 56 -1.69 7.26 9.18
CA ASN A 56 -0.76 6.31 8.55
C ASN A 56 0.69 6.64 8.90
N LEU A 57 1.36 5.75 9.63
CA LEU A 57 2.75 5.87 10.06
C LEU A 57 3.68 5.14 9.09
N ILE A 58 4.42 5.91 8.29
CA ILE A 58 5.41 5.41 7.33
C ILE A 58 6.82 5.76 7.83
N SER A 59 7.75 4.80 7.79
CA SER A 59 9.15 5.00 8.17
C SER A 59 10.06 3.95 7.54
N GLY A 60 11.37 4.05 7.77
CA GLY A 60 12.30 2.94 7.52
C GLY A 60 12.16 1.80 8.55
N PRO A 61 12.74 0.61 8.29
CA PRO A 61 12.84 -0.46 9.28
C PRO A 61 13.56 0.02 10.55
N GLY A 62 13.07 -0.39 11.72
CA GLY A 62 13.72 -0.09 13.00
C GLY A 62 13.70 1.38 13.43
N ALA A 63 12.96 2.26 12.74
CA ALA A 63 12.87 3.68 13.09
C ALA A 63 12.04 3.97 14.37
N GLY A 64 11.48 2.93 15.00
CA GLY A 64 10.75 3.04 16.26
C GLY A 64 9.26 3.33 16.16
N LYS A 65 8.60 3.03 15.02
CA LYS A 65 7.14 3.22 14.84
C LYS A 65 6.32 2.55 15.94
N THR A 66 6.53 1.26 16.16
CA THR A 66 5.82 0.50 17.19
C THR A 66 6.01 1.12 18.57
N THR A 67 7.25 1.50 18.92
CA THR A 67 7.53 2.14 20.21
C THR A 67 6.88 3.52 20.33
N LEU A 68 6.88 4.31 19.26
CA LEU A 68 6.14 5.57 19.23
C LEU A 68 4.64 5.33 19.45
N LEU A 69 4.07 4.32 18.78
CA LEU A 69 2.66 3.99 18.86
C LEU A 69 2.27 3.47 20.25
N GLU A 70 3.01 2.51 20.82
CA GLU A 70 2.85 2.03 22.20
C GLU A 70 2.83 3.21 23.20
N LYS A 71 3.81 4.11 23.09
CA LYS A 71 3.88 5.29 23.97
C LYS A 71 2.76 6.28 23.72
N THR A 72 2.30 6.41 22.48
CA THR A 72 1.17 7.28 22.13
C THR A 72 -0.13 6.77 22.75
N ILE A 73 -0.39 5.46 22.66
CA ILE A 73 -1.55 4.81 23.29
C ILE A 73 -1.50 4.95 24.82
N ASP A 74 -0.32 4.85 25.42
CA ASP A 74 -0.15 5.02 26.86
C ASP A 74 -0.52 6.43 27.34
N VAL A 75 -0.19 7.47 26.58
CA VAL A 75 -0.36 8.89 27.00
C VAL A 75 -1.66 9.53 26.53
N LEU A 76 -2.30 9.03 25.47
CA LEU A 76 -3.58 9.54 25.00
C LEU A 76 -4.68 9.34 26.06
N ASP A 77 -5.70 10.21 26.01
CA ASP A 77 -6.85 10.18 26.91
C ASP A 77 -7.50 8.78 26.90
N LYS A 78 -7.72 8.19 28.08
CA LYS A 78 -8.29 6.85 28.23
C LYS A 78 -9.75 6.75 27.80
N GLY A 79 -10.42 7.87 27.57
CA GLY A 79 -11.74 7.92 26.95
C GLY A 79 -11.74 7.78 25.42
N LEU A 80 -10.57 7.89 24.75
CA LEU A 80 -10.47 7.72 23.30
C LEU A 80 -10.46 6.24 22.92
N ARG A 81 -11.28 5.89 21.95
CA ARG A 81 -11.36 4.53 21.38
C ARG A 81 -10.37 4.44 20.24
N ILE A 82 -9.25 3.78 20.51
CA ILE A 82 -8.13 3.65 19.59
C ILE A 82 -8.14 2.24 19.01
N GLY A 83 -7.94 2.11 17.71
CA GLY A 83 -7.66 0.84 17.05
C GLY A 83 -6.42 0.93 16.18
N VAL A 84 -5.78 -0.21 15.91
CA VAL A 84 -4.55 -0.27 15.12
C VAL A 84 -4.66 -1.31 14.00
N LEU A 85 -4.24 -0.90 12.80
CA LEU A 85 -3.88 -1.79 11.72
C LEU A 85 -2.35 -1.90 11.69
N GLU A 86 -1.82 -3.10 11.85
CA GLU A 86 -0.37 -3.34 11.92
C GLU A 86 0.09 -4.07 10.67
N GLY A 87 0.93 -3.42 9.86
CA GLY A 87 1.41 -3.95 8.59
C GLY A 87 2.86 -4.44 8.68
N ASP A 88 3.04 -5.75 8.54
CA ASP A 88 4.34 -6.41 8.43
C ASP A 88 4.36 -7.38 7.25
N ILE A 89 5.56 -7.78 6.84
CA ILE A 89 5.77 -8.66 5.69
C ILE A 89 5.35 -10.10 6.03
N GLU A 90 5.71 -10.58 7.24
CA GLU A 90 5.62 -12.01 7.58
C GLU A 90 5.25 -12.31 9.05
N THR A 91 5.34 -11.35 9.98
CA THR A 91 5.12 -11.63 11.42
C THR A 91 3.97 -10.81 12.00
N GLU A 92 3.43 -11.24 13.14
CA GLU A 92 2.46 -10.45 13.93
C GLU A 92 3.08 -9.92 15.23
N ARG A 93 4.41 -9.88 15.30
CA ARG A 93 5.12 -9.58 16.56
C ARG A 93 4.79 -8.19 17.08
N ASP A 94 4.69 -7.21 16.19
CA ASP A 94 4.35 -5.85 16.57
C ASP A 94 2.86 -5.71 16.89
N ALA A 95 1.97 -6.44 16.20
CA ALA A 95 0.57 -6.52 16.58
C ALA A 95 0.39 -7.05 18.02
N ASP A 96 1.08 -8.14 18.40
CA ASP A 96 1.00 -8.71 19.75
C ASP A 96 1.48 -7.75 20.84
N ARG A 97 2.55 -7.01 20.56
CA ARG A 97 3.05 -5.96 21.47
C ARG A 97 2.01 -4.88 21.69
N ILE A 98 1.37 -4.41 20.63
CA ILE A 98 0.37 -3.35 20.69
C ILE A 98 -0.91 -3.86 21.40
N ARG A 99 -1.34 -5.11 21.13
CA ARG A 99 -2.49 -5.74 21.81
C ARG A 99 -2.32 -5.79 23.32
N ALA A 100 -1.08 -5.91 23.83
CA ALA A 100 -0.80 -5.90 25.26
C ALA A 100 -1.22 -4.58 25.96
N HIS A 101 -1.44 -3.50 25.21
CA HIS A 101 -2.00 -2.24 25.72
C HIS A 101 -3.55 -2.25 25.82
N GLY A 102 -4.20 -3.37 25.48
CA GLY A 102 -5.64 -3.56 25.68
C GLY A 102 -6.54 -2.90 24.63
N ILE A 103 -6.00 -2.60 23.45
CA ILE A 103 -6.76 -2.00 22.34
C ILE A 103 -6.99 -3.01 21.20
N PRO A 104 -8.02 -2.83 20.36
CA PRO A 104 -8.21 -3.59 19.13
C PRO A 104 -7.02 -3.44 18.17
N VAL A 105 -6.48 -4.57 17.69
CA VAL A 105 -5.40 -4.59 16.70
C VAL A 105 -5.65 -5.66 15.65
N VAL A 106 -5.60 -5.25 14.38
CA VAL A 106 -5.69 -6.14 13.22
C VAL A 106 -4.33 -6.19 12.52
N PRO A 107 -3.71 -7.38 12.41
CA PRO A 107 -2.47 -7.56 11.68
C PRO A 107 -2.79 -7.69 10.19
N LEU A 108 -1.95 -7.08 9.36
CA LEU A 108 -2.05 -7.05 7.91
C LEU A 108 -0.76 -7.59 7.31
N THR A 109 -0.63 -8.91 7.24
CA THR A 109 0.50 -9.56 6.58
C THR A 109 0.44 -9.34 5.08
N THR A 110 1.47 -8.72 4.51
CA THR A 110 1.47 -8.37 3.08
C THR A 110 1.85 -9.53 2.15
N GLY A 111 2.36 -10.64 2.69
CA GLY A 111 2.76 -11.80 1.88
C GLY A 111 3.93 -11.51 0.94
N GLY A 112 4.84 -10.62 1.35
CA GLY A 112 6.03 -10.23 0.59
C GLY A 112 5.98 -8.84 -0.04
N ALA A 113 4.86 -8.12 0.03
CA ALA A 113 4.80 -6.74 -0.47
C ALA A 113 5.48 -5.75 0.50
N CYS A 114 6.15 -4.74 -0.04
CA CYS A 114 6.91 -3.75 0.73
C CYS A 114 6.08 -2.58 1.31
N HIS A 115 4.75 -2.62 1.16
CA HIS A 115 3.80 -1.59 1.62
C HIS A 115 2.40 -2.20 1.80
N LEU A 116 1.53 -1.50 2.52
CA LEU A 116 0.10 -1.79 2.56
C LEU A 116 -0.61 -1.12 1.37
N ASP A 117 -1.49 -1.86 0.70
CA ASP A 117 -2.39 -1.31 -0.32
C ASP A 117 -3.76 -0.93 0.28
N ALA A 118 -4.48 -0.03 -0.40
CA ALA A 118 -5.77 0.45 0.06
C ALA A 118 -6.83 -0.67 0.19
N PRO A 119 -6.90 -1.69 -0.70
CA PRO A 119 -7.82 -2.82 -0.51
C PRO A 119 -7.56 -3.64 0.75
N LEU A 120 -6.29 -3.88 1.11
CA LEU A 120 -5.91 -4.57 2.35
C LEU A 120 -6.28 -3.75 3.57
N VAL A 121 -5.99 -2.44 3.55
CA VAL A 121 -6.41 -1.51 4.61
C VAL A 121 -7.94 -1.50 4.75
N HIS A 122 -8.70 -1.52 3.65
CA HIS A 122 -10.16 -1.54 3.70
C HIS A 122 -10.71 -2.75 4.46
N ARG A 123 -10.18 -3.94 4.17
CA ARG A 123 -10.55 -5.17 4.90
C ARG A 123 -10.14 -5.08 6.37
N GLY A 124 -8.97 -4.50 6.66
CA GLY A 124 -8.50 -4.26 8.02
C GLY A 124 -9.45 -3.36 8.81
N LEU A 125 -9.93 -2.26 8.21
CA LEU A 125 -10.90 -1.35 8.84
C LEU A 125 -12.18 -2.07 9.24
N GLN A 126 -12.73 -2.91 8.37
CA GLN A 126 -13.94 -3.69 8.66
C GLN A 126 -13.73 -4.65 9.85
N GLN A 127 -12.59 -5.37 9.86
CA GLN A 127 -12.26 -6.26 10.98
C GLN A 127 -12.05 -5.49 12.29
N LEU A 128 -11.46 -4.30 12.21
CA LEU A 128 -11.20 -3.47 13.38
C LEU A 128 -12.52 -2.93 13.96
N GLU A 129 -13.49 -2.59 13.11
CA GLU A 129 -14.85 -2.22 13.50
C GLU A 129 -15.59 -3.38 14.18
N ASP A 130 -15.46 -4.59 13.66
CA ASP A 130 -16.02 -5.79 14.30
C ASP A 130 -15.44 -6.01 15.71
N LEU A 131 -14.14 -5.76 15.89
CA LEU A 131 -13.47 -5.84 17.20
C LEU A 131 -13.87 -4.70 18.14
N ALA A 132 -14.06 -3.49 17.62
CA ALA A 132 -14.46 -2.32 18.40
C ALA A 132 -15.94 -2.37 18.83
N GLY A 133 -16.77 -3.06 18.06
CA GLY A 133 -18.20 -3.19 18.33
C GLY A 133 -18.99 -1.91 18.11
N LYS A 134 -20.13 -1.78 18.78
CA LYS A 134 -21.12 -0.71 18.53
C LYS A 134 -20.65 0.70 18.90
N ASP A 135 -19.64 0.79 19.76
CA ASP A 135 -19.11 2.08 20.18
C ASP A 135 -18.27 2.69 19.03
N GLY A 136 -17.62 1.88 18.20
CA GLY A 136 -16.76 2.37 17.12
C GLY A 136 -15.43 2.92 17.62
N LEU A 137 -14.72 3.67 16.77
CA LEU A 137 -13.36 4.15 17.00
C LEU A 137 -13.27 5.66 16.77
N ASP A 138 -12.51 6.35 17.60
CA ASP A 138 -12.20 7.77 17.44
C ASP A 138 -10.91 7.97 16.62
N ILE A 139 -9.94 7.07 16.80
CA ILE A 139 -8.65 7.11 16.11
C ILE A 139 -8.28 5.71 15.63
N VAL A 140 -7.88 5.62 14.36
CA VAL A 140 -7.27 4.43 13.78
C VAL A 140 -5.84 4.74 13.38
N PHE A 141 -4.87 4.07 14.00
CA PHE A 141 -3.50 4.10 13.53
C PHE A 141 -3.26 2.99 12.52
N ILE A 142 -2.52 3.29 11.47
CA ILE A 142 -1.99 2.32 10.53
C ILE A 142 -0.48 2.36 10.68
N GLU A 143 0.10 1.33 11.28
CA GLU A 143 1.56 1.14 11.23
C GLU A 143 1.90 0.45 9.92
N ASN A 144 2.48 1.18 8.96
CA ASN A 144 2.81 0.62 7.65
C ASN A 144 4.09 -0.24 7.71
N VAL A 145 4.36 -0.99 6.64
CA VAL A 145 5.62 -1.73 6.50
C VAL A 145 6.79 -0.75 6.57
N GLY A 146 7.86 -1.14 7.27
CA GLY A 146 9.09 -0.35 7.37
C GLY A 146 9.78 -0.20 6.00
N ASN A 147 9.37 0.77 5.21
CA ASN A 147 9.96 1.13 3.92
C ASN A 147 9.69 2.62 3.63
N LEU A 148 10.71 3.34 3.15
CA LEU A 148 10.59 4.78 2.83
C LEU A 148 10.38 5.07 1.34
N VAL A 149 10.31 4.04 0.51
CA VAL A 149 10.20 4.15 -0.95
C VAL A 149 8.82 3.72 -1.41
N CYS A 150 8.45 2.45 -1.20
CA CYS A 150 7.17 1.92 -1.71
C CYS A 150 5.96 2.64 -1.10
N PRO A 151 5.84 2.78 0.24
CA PRO A 151 4.63 3.36 0.84
C PRO A 151 4.44 4.84 0.50
N ALA A 152 5.49 5.56 0.07
CA ALA A 152 5.38 6.96 -0.31
C ALA A 152 4.73 7.17 -1.69
N THR A 153 4.64 6.12 -2.51
CA THR A 153 4.04 6.16 -3.85
C THR A 153 2.61 5.65 -3.90
N PHE A 154 2.08 5.10 -2.80
CA PHE A 154 0.72 4.57 -2.68
C PHE A 154 0.01 5.34 -1.56
N ASP A 155 -1.21 5.78 -1.85
CA ASP A 155 -2.11 6.42 -0.88
C ASP A 155 -2.85 5.38 0.00
#